data_AF-A0A8H3QRA5-F1
#
_entry.id   AF-A0A8H3QRA5-F1
#
_cell.length_a   1.000
_cell.length_b   1.000
_cell.length_c   1.000
_cell.angle_alpha   90.00
_cell.angle_beta   90.00
_cell.angle_gamma   90.00
#
_symmetry.space_group_name_H-M   'P 1'
#
loop_
_entity.id
_entity.type
_entity.pdbx_description
1 polymer ?
#
loop_
_entity_poly.entity_id
_entity_poly.type
_entity_poly.pdbx_seq_one_letter_code
_entity_poly.pdbx_strand_id
1 'polypeptide(L)'
;MSGSSGTKRGGINKLSKSNNNHSEEEQKNMAIPDILINIARALDRVEAYIDGDTSFNPKNTLDGIRISITTACELMQRNAQDAINMQGLYRLANERINALRNKTTNLRNEVLQSRRGEQMLTLAYNNEVNERRREKAILQRINQRRKAEAELAEFNRAFVFNRYQKWKARELNSRQIIFNLQNNPLLGNMAEARRQPLYDSIETIFSKHEQYTGQEPPDDYLDRIWNSITHLEPNMTALETANAGDFNDAIKCGLLKTKLGGKYLPVPANDPYNGGAINTPATLRTWMRSHYQRETIGSWQVAFQRLTQEKFLPTDSPDTYEKRIRPLLLEVPDGDAQTVGFLKNHLSGDLYTWMRAVAPAGIDAFFTELKNMWLERNPSVSSNGASYSQLPIEPLPVQHISTPKKDDFKIRLARDLQYAGIATDDATLEKFIYDDLQRRLGGHIAYEEDPEDSEEYILEEEEEEEDPEEEIEEDDEYINDDDES
;
A
#
# COMPACT_ATOMS: atom_id res chain seq x y z
N MET A 1 -30.48 1.35 -93.97
CA MET A 1 -31.54 2.03 -94.73
C MET A 1 -30.89 2.81 -95.86
N SER A 2 -30.86 2.24 -97.07
CA SER A 2 -30.39 2.91 -98.28
C SER A 2 -31.54 3.71 -98.87
N GLY A 3 -31.28 4.98 -99.21
CA GLY A 3 -32.21 5.90 -99.86
C GLY A 3 -31.62 6.43 -101.16
N SER A 4 -32.36 6.20 -102.23
CA SER A 4 -32.13 6.50 -103.65
C SER A 4 -32.22 7.99 -104.01
N SER A 5 -31.50 8.40 -105.08
CA SER A 5 -31.87 9.44 -106.06
C SER A 5 -30.80 9.39 -107.17
N GLY A 6 -31.04 9.27 -108.48
CA GLY A 6 -32.09 9.82 -109.33
C GLY A 6 -31.46 10.73 -110.40
N THR A 7 -31.06 10.18 -111.56
CA THR A 7 -31.65 10.47 -112.90
C THR A 7 -30.89 11.52 -113.76
N LYS A 8 -30.43 11.13 -114.97
CA LYS A 8 -30.89 11.69 -116.28
C LYS A 8 -30.05 11.19 -117.46
N ARG A 9 -30.71 10.45 -118.35
CA ARG A 9 -30.37 10.29 -119.78
C ARG A 9 -30.75 11.56 -120.53
N GLY A 10 -29.93 11.95 -121.51
CA GLY A 10 -30.28 12.87 -122.57
C GLY A 10 -29.42 12.53 -123.80
N GLY A 11 -30.04 11.92 -124.81
CA GLY A 11 -29.47 11.83 -126.15
C GLY A 11 -30.02 12.94 -127.04
N ILE A 12 -29.34 13.24 -128.15
CA ILE A 12 -29.82 13.68 -129.48
C ILE A 12 -28.55 13.77 -130.36
N ASN A 13 -28.32 12.91 -131.37
CA ASN A 13 -28.87 12.81 -132.74
C ASN A 13 -28.27 13.80 -133.77
N LYS A 14 -27.63 13.24 -134.81
CA LYS A 14 -27.78 13.51 -136.28
C LYS A 14 -26.52 13.82 -137.13
N LEU A 15 -26.33 12.93 -138.11
CA LEU A 15 -26.09 13.11 -139.56
C LEU A 15 -24.89 13.95 -140.09
N SER A 16 -23.91 13.22 -140.63
CA SER A 16 -23.42 13.23 -142.03
C SER A 16 -23.48 14.51 -142.88
N LYS A 17 -22.30 15.00 -143.29
CA LYS A 17 -21.91 15.51 -144.65
C LYS A 17 -20.41 15.90 -144.57
N SER A 18 -19.50 15.09 -145.11
CA SER A 18 -18.99 15.14 -146.50
C SER A 18 -18.33 16.47 -146.87
N ASN A 19 -17.00 16.47 -146.76
CA ASN A 19 -16.00 17.03 -147.67
C ASN A 19 -16.24 18.42 -148.27
N ASN A 20 -15.51 19.42 -147.75
CA ASN A 20 -14.73 20.31 -148.62
C ASN A 20 -13.58 21.10 -147.96
N ASN A 21 -12.95 20.62 -146.87
CA ASN A 21 -11.83 21.34 -146.20
C ASN A 21 -10.55 20.49 -146.06
N HIS A 22 -10.38 19.49 -146.93
CA HIS A 22 -9.42 18.38 -146.75
C HIS A 22 -7.93 18.80 -146.71
N SER A 23 -7.56 20.05 -147.05
CA SER A 23 -6.17 20.51 -147.03
C SER A 23 -5.72 21.23 -145.74
N GLU A 24 -6.64 21.68 -144.87
CA GLU A 24 -6.28 22.33 -143.59
C GLU A 24 -6.33 21.35 -142.39
N GLU A 25 -7.12 20.28 -142.48
CA GLU A 25 -7.21 19.25 -141.42
C GLU A 25 -5.98 18.33 -141.36
N GLU A 26 -5.33 18.04 -142.49
CA GLU A 26 -4.16 17.15 -142.53
C GLU A 26 -2.92 17.75 -141.86
N GLN A 27 -2.75 19.09 -141.90
CA GLN A 27 -1.64 19.75 -141.20
C GLN A 27 -1.88 19.87 -139.69
N LYS A 28 -3.15 19.88 -139.24
CA LYS A 28 -3.52 20.09 -137.83
C LYS A 28 -3.32 18.85 -136.93
N ASN A 29 -3.23 17.66 -137.53
CA ASN A 29 -3.04 16.37 -136.85
C ASN A 29 -1.60 15.83 -136.95
N MET A 30 -0.70 16.57 -137.60
CA MET A 30 0.69 16.19 -137.79
C MET A 30 1.50 16.49 -136.51
N ALA A 31 2.41 15.60 -136.11
CA ALA A 31 3.24 15.84 -134.93
C ALA A 31 4.22 17.00 -135.19
N ILE A 32 4.56 17.77 -134.16
CA ILE A 32 5.47 18.92 -134.27
C ILE A 32 6.78 18.54 -135.00
N PRO A 33 7.43 17.39 -134.72
CA PRO A 33 8.61 16.95 -135.46
C PRO A 33 8.36 16.77 -136.97
N ASP A 34 7.21 16.22 -137.35
CA ASP A 34 6.85 15.96 -138.75
C ASP A 34 6.58 17.28 -139.51
N ILE A 35 5.97 18.28 -138.85
CA ILE A 35 5.79 19.62 -139.41
C ILE A 35 7.15 20.31 -139.65
N LEU A 36 8.07 20.20 -138.69
CA LEU A 36 9.43 20.74 -138.82
C LEU A 36 10.22 20.08 -139.97
N ILE A 37 10.07 18.76 -140.15
CA ILE A 37 10.67 18.03 -141.27
C ILE A 37 10.12 18.53 -142.62
N ASN A 38 8.81 18.79 -142.70
CA ASN A 38 8.20 19.31 -143.92
C ASN A 38 8.62 20.75 -144.24
N ILE A 39 8.81 21.59 -143.21
CA ILE A 39 9.39 22.94 -143.37
C ILE A 39 10.81 22.85 -143.94
N ALA A 40 11.65 21.97 -143.40
CA ALA A 40 13.02 21.77 -143.89
C ALA A 40 13.04 21.40 -145.39
N ARG A 41 12.23 20.41 -145.79
CA ARG A 41 12.10 20.01 -147.21
C ARG A 41 11.56 21.13 -148.10
N ALA A 42 10.68 21.99 -147.58
CA ALA A 42 10.15 23.12 -148.33
C ALA A 42 11.20 24.24 -148.45
N LEU A 43 12.05 24.45 -147.44
CA LEU A 43 13.19 25.38 -147.50
C LEU A 43 14.21 24.93 -148.54
N ASP A 44 14.54 23.64 -148.61
CA ASP A 44 15.43 23.07 -149.63
C ASP A 44 14.92 23.38 -151.06
N ARG A 45 13.59 23.37 -151.27
CA ARG A 45 12.98 23.75 -152.55
C ARG A 45 13.13 25.24 -152.84
N VAL A 46 12.93 26.10 -151.85
CA VAL A 46 13.13 27.56 -152.01
C VAL A 46 14.60 27.86 -152.33
N GLU A 47 15.54 27.16 -151.71
CA GLU A 47 16.97 27.26 -152.01
C GLU A 47 17.25 26.90 -153.48
N ALA A 48 16.70 25.79 -153.99
CA ALA A 48 16.83 25.42 -155.40
C ALA A 48 16.28 26.47 -156.39
N TYR A 49 15.23 27.21 -156.02
CA TYR A 49 14.72 28.33 -156.84
C TYR A 49 15.69 29.51 -156.89
N ILE A 50 16.35 29.83 -155.76
CA ILE A 50 17.37 30.90 -155.70
C ILE A 50 18.57 30.54 -156.58
N ASP A 51 18.92 29.25 -156.66
CA ASP A 51 19.98 28.72 -157.52
C ASP A 51 19.59 28.63 -159.01
N GLY A 52 18.37 29.05 -159.38
CA GLY A 52 17.95 29.26 -160.77
C GLY A 52 16.84 28.35 -161.31
N ASP A 53 16.28 27.44 -160.51
CA ASP A 53 15.14 26.60 -160.94
C ASP A 53 13.81 27.37 -160.88
N THR A 54 13.34 27.86 -162.04
CA THR A 54 12.08 28.61 -162.14
C THR A 54 10.84 27.73 -162.41
N SER A 55 10.91 26.40 -162.22
CA SER A 55 9.83 25.46 -162.53
C SER A 55 8.59 25.57 -161.63
N PHE A 56 8.68 26.33 -160.54
CA PHE A 56 7.58 26.57 -159.61
C PHE A 56 7.55 28.02 -159.11
N ASN A 57 6.44 28.42 -158.51
CA ASN A 57 6.30 29.74 -157.89
C ASN A 57 6.73 29.67 -156.41
N PRO A 58 7.84 30.33 -156.01
CA PRO A 58 8.40 30.23 -154.67
C PRO A 58 7.49 30.82 -153.60
N LYS A 59 6.58 31.73 -153.98
CA LYS A 59 5.59 32.31 -153.05
C LYS A 59 4.70 31.23 -152.45
N ASN A 60 4.28 30.25 -153.25
CA ASN A 60 3.41 29.18 -152.77
C ASN A 60 4.13 28.26 -151.75
N THR A 61 5.42 27.98 -151.98
CA THR A 61 6.24 27.18 -151.05
C THR A 61 6.51 27.96 -149.75
N LEU A 62 6.82 29.25 -149.85
CA LEU A 62 7.01 30.13 -148.68
C LEU A 62 5.71 30.31 -147.86
N ASP A 63 4.56 30.44 -148.52
CA ASP A 63 3.27 30.48 -147.84
C ASP A 63 2.99 29.16 -147.10
N GLY A 64 3.31 28.01 -147.71
CA GLY A 64 3.23 26.70 -147.06
C GLY A 64 4.15 26.55 -145.84
N ILE A 65 5.38 27.07 -145.91
CA ILE A 65 6.32 27.15 -144.78
C ILE A 65 5.73 28.02 -143.67
N ARG A 66 5.20 29.20 -144.01
CA ARG A 66 4.62 30.13 -143.05
C ARG A 66 3.42 29.51 -142.31
N ILE A 67 2.54 28.82 -143.02
CA ILE A 67 1.41 28.08 -142.44
C ILE A 67 1.95 27.00 -141.48
N SER A 68 2.90 26.19 -141.94
CA SER A 68 3.50 25.11 -141.14
C SER A 68 4.19 25.63 -139.86
N ILE A 69 4.95 26.72 -139.95
CA ILE A 69 5.58 27.37 -138.78
C ILE A 69 4.51 27.86 -137.80
N THR A 70 3.45 28.47 -138.32
CA THR A 70 2.33 28.95 -137.49
C THR A 70 1.66 27.79 -136.77
N THR A 71 1.38 26.69 -137.47
CA THR A 71 0.80 25.47 -136.89
C THR A 71 1.70 24.82 -135.85
N ALA A 72 3.02 24.75 -136.10
CA ALA A 72 4.00 24.22 -135.14
C ALA A 72 4.04 25.08 -133.86
N CYS A 73 4.10 26.40 -134.00
CA CYS A 73 4.06 27.33 -132.87
C CYS A 73 2.77 27.20 -132.05
N GLU A 74 1.61 27.11 -132.70
CA GLU A 74 0.32 26.92 -132.02
C GLU A 74 0.23 25.57 -131.28
N LEU A 75 0.79 24.49 -131.84
CA LEU A 75 0.85 23.18 -131.19
C LEU A 75 1.82 23.19 -130.00
N MET A 76 3.00 23.79 -130.14
CA MET A 76 3.96 23.94 -129.04
C MET A 76 3.38 24.77 -127.89
N GLN A 77 2.68 25.86 -128.22
CA GLN A 77 2.05 26.73 -127.22
C GLN A 77 0.92 26.00 -126.49
N ARG A 78 0.09 25.23 -127.19
CA ARG A 78 -0.93 24.36 -126.56
C ARG A 78 -0.30 23.33 -125.64
N ASN A 79 0.76 22.64 -126.09
CA ASN A 79 1.45 21.63 -125.28
C ASN A 79 2.12 22.25 -124.02
N ALA A 80 2.75 23.41 -124.17
CA ALA A 80 3.31 24.15 -123.04
C ALA A 80 2.22 24.59 -122.05
N GLN A 81 1.08 25.05 -122.55
CA GLN A 81 -0.07 25.42 -121.72
C GLN A 81 -0.67 24.21 -121.01
N ASP A 82 -0.79 23.06 -121.68
CA ASP A 82 -1.26 21.81 -121.09
C ASP A 82 -0.33 21.31 -120.00
N ALA A 83 0.99 21.40 -120.19
CA ALA A 83 1.97 21.06 -119.16
C ALA A 83 1.86 21.97 -117.93
N ILE A 84 1.69 23.29 -118.13
CA ILE A 84 1.45 24.25 -117.04
C ILE A 84 0.15 23.92 -116.30
N ASN A 85 -0.92 23.64 -117.05
CA ASN A 85 -2.23 23.26 -116.50
C ASN A 85 -2.12 21.98 -115.65
N MET A 86 -1.42 20.95 -116.16
CA MET A 86 -1.18 19.70 -115.45
C MET A 86 -0.35 19.92 -114.18
N GLN A 87 0.70 20.74 -114.22
CA GLN A 87 1.50 21.06 -113.03
C GLN A 87 0.66 21.81 -111.97
N GLY A 88 -0.26 22.68 -112.41
CA GLY A 88 -1.24 23.32 -111.54
C GLY A 88 -2.17 22.32 -110.85
N LEU A 89 -2.68 21.34 -111.61
CA LEU A 89 -3.50 20.25 -111.07
C LEU A 89 -2.74 19.39 -110.06
N TYR A 90 -1.47 19.06 -110.32
CA TYR A 90 -0.63 18.30 -109.38
C TYR A 90 -0.35 19.07 -108.08
N ARG A 91 -0.10 20.38 -108.15
CA ARG A 91 0.05 21.23 -106.96
C ARG A 91 -1.23 21.23 -106.13
N LEU A 92 -2.38 21.46 -106.76
CA LEU A 92 -3.68 21.47 -106.08
C LEU A 92 -4.00 20.10 -105.46
N ALA A 93 -3.68 19.00 -106.14
CA ALA A 93 -3.84 17.65 -105.62
C ALA A 93 -2.96 17.41 -104.38
N ASN A 94 -1.69 17.82 -104.41
CA ASN A 94 -0.76 17.67 -103.30
C ASN A 94 -1.16 18.51 -102.08
N GLU A 95 -1.59 19.75 -102.29
CA GLU A 95 -2.13 20.60 -101.22
C GLU A 95 -3.33 19.94 -100.54
N ARG A 96 -4.24 19.36 -101.33
CA ARG A 96 -5.42 18.67 -100.80
C ARG A 96 -5.07 17.39 -100.05
N ILE A 97 -4.09 16.61 -100.54
CA ILE A 97 -3.56 15.43 -99.84
C ILE A 97 -2.94 15.83 -98.49
N ASN A 98 -2.13 16.90 -98.47
CA ASN A 98 -1.49 17.39 -97.25
C ASN A 98 -2.54 17.93 -96.26
N ALA A 99 -3.53 18.67 -96.73
CA ALA A 99 -4.63 19.15 -95.89
C ALA A 99 -5.41 17.98 -95.27
N LEU A 100 -5.71 16.94 -96.05
CA LEU A 100 -6.37 15.72 -95.55
C LEU A 100 -5.51 15.00 -94.52
N ARG A 101 -4.21 14.83 -94.78
CA ARG A 101 -3.27 14.19 -93.85
C ARG A 101 -3.20 14.93 -92.51
N ASN A 102 -3.10 16.26 -92.55
CA ASN A 102 -3.09 17.09 -91.36
C ASN A 102 -4.41 16.97 -90.59
N LYS A 103 -5.55 17.00 -91.29
CA LYS A 103 -6.88 16.81 -90.68
C LYS A 103 -7.00 15.45 -90.01
N THR A 104 -6.55 14.37 -90.64
CA THR A 104 -6.56 13.02 -90.05
C THR A 104 -5.65 12.91 -88.83
N THR A 105 -4.49 13.57 -88.85
CA THR A 105 -3.56 13.57 -87.72
C THR A 105 -4.14 14.33 -86.53
N ASN A 106 -4.75 15.50 -86.78
CA ASN A 106 -5.40 16.30 -85.74
C ASN A 106 -6.58 15.54 -85.12
N LEU A 107 -7.47 14.97 -85.95
CA LEU A 107 -8.58 14.15 -85.46
C LEU A 107 -8.10 12.96 -84.62
N ARG A 108 -7.02 12.29 -85.01
CA ARG A 108 -6.43 11.21 -84.22
C ARG A 108 -5.94 11.70 -82.87
N ASN A 109 -5.26 12.85 -82.83
CA ASN A 109 -4.75 13.43 -81.59
C ASN A 109 -5.86 13.87 -80.66
N GLU A 110 -6.92 14.50 -81.19
CA GLU A 110 -8.13 14.89 -80.45
C GLU A 110 -8.77 13.66 -79.80
N VAL A 111 -9.03 12.58 -80.57
CA VAL A 111 -9.62 11.34 -80.04
C VAL A 111 -8.75 10.72 -78.94
N LEU A 112 -7.42 10.71 -79.10
CA LEU A 112 -6.51 10.19 -78.08
C LEU A 112 -6.46 11.06 -76.81
N GLN A 113 -6.61 12.39 -76.96
CA GLN A 113 -6.68 13.30 -75.82
C GLN A 113 -8.01 13.14 -75.08
N SER A 114 -9.15 13.10 -75.78
CA SER A 114 -10.46 12.85 -75.19
C SER A 114 -10.50 11.52 -74.43
N ARG A 115 -9.97 10.43 -75.04
CA ARG A 115 -9.90 9.12 -74.39
C ARG A 115 -9.04 9.12 -73.12
N ARG A 116 -7.91 9.82 -73.14
CA ARG A 116 -7.07 9.98 -71.93
C ARG A 116 -7.79 10.79 -70.86
N GLY A 117 -8.52 11.85 -71.24
CA GLY A 117 -9.35 12.63 -70.32
C GLY A 117 -10.43 11.78 -69.64
N GLU A 118 -11.16 10.99 -70.41
CA GLU A 118 -12.19 10.07 -69.89
C GLU A 118 -11.62 9.02 -68.94
N GLN A 119 -10.47 8.42 -69.28
CA GLN A 119 -9.79 7.45 -68.43
C GLN A 119 -9.34 8.07 -67.11
N MET A 120 -8.76 9.28 -67.16
CA MET A 120 -8.33 10.00 -65.95
C MET A 120 -9.51 10.37 -65.06
N LEU A 121 -10.62 10.83 -65.63
CA LEU A 121 -11.85 11.11 -64.88
C LEU A 121 -12.41 9.84 -64.21
N THR A 122 -12.43 8.73 -64.94
CA THR A 122 -12.88 7.43 -64.40
C THR A 122 -11.99 6.96 -63.25
N LEU A 123 -10.67 7.07 -63.40
CA LEU A 123 -9.72 6.71 -62.34
C LEU A 123 -9.87 7.63 -61.12
N ALA A 124 -10.00 8.94 -61.32
CA ALA A 124 -10.19 9.90 -60.24
C ALA A 124 -11.47 9.62 -59.45
N TYR A 125 -12.58 9.38 -60.15
CA TYR A 125 -13.85 9.01 -59.53
C TYR A 125 -13.74 7.71 -58.72
N ASN A 126 -13.15 6.67 -59.30
CA ASN A 126 -12.97 5.40 -58.60
C ASN A 126 -12.06 5.54 -57.37
N ASN A 127 -11.00 6.34 -57.46
CA ASN A 127 -10.13 6.63 -56.32
C ASN A 127 -10.88 7.37 -55.20
N GLU A 128 -11.68 8.39 -55.54
CA GLU A 128 -12.49 9.11 -54.55
C GLU A 128 -13.51 8.19 -53.87
N VAL A 129 -14.21 7.35 -54.64
CA VAL A 129 -15.16 6.37 -54.08
C VAL A 129 -14.46 5.38 -53.14
N ASN A 130 -13.27 4.91 -53.52
CA ASN A 130 -12.50 3.98 -52.69
C ASN A 130 -12.00 4.63 -51.40
N GLU A 131 -11.51 5.87 -51.45
CA GLU A 131 -11.14 6.63 -50.25
C GLU A 131 -12.35 6.85 -49.33
N ARG A 132 -13.50 7.24 -49.88
CA ARG A 132 -14.74 7.40 -49.11
C ARG A 132 -15.19 6.10 -48.43
N ARG A 133 -15.01 4.95 -49.08
CA ARG A 133 -15.28 3.63 -48.47
C ARG A 133 -14.30 3.33 -47.33
N ARG A 134 -13.01 3.62 -47.49
CA ARG A 134 -11.99 3.44 -46.45
C ARG A 134 -12.26 4.34 -45.25
N GLU A 135 -12.51 5.62 -45.48
CA GLU A 135 -12.90 6.58 -44.44
C GLU A 135 -14.13 6.12 -43.67
N LYS A 136 -15.17 5.66 -44.38
CA LYS A 136 -16.39 5.13 -43.74
C LYS A 136 -16.09 3.92 -42.85
N ALA A 137 -15.25 2.99 -43.30
CA ALA A 137 -14.86 1.83 -42.50
C ALA A 137 -14.07 2.22 -41.24
N ILE A 138 -13.17 3.20 -41.35
CA ILE A 138 -12.41 3.75 -40.22
C ILE A 138 -13.36 4.41 -39.22
N LEU A 139 -14.27 5.27 -39.69
CA LEU A 139 -15.26 5.94 -38.83
C LEU A 139 -16.16 4.94 -38.10
N GLN A 140 -16.55 3.84 -38.77
CA GLN A 140 -17.34 2.79 -38.15
C GLN A 140 -16.59 2.10 -37.01
N ARG A 141 -15.30 1.78 -37.19
CA ARG A 141 -14.45 1.23 -36.12
C ARG A 141 -14.27 2.20 -34.97
N ILE A 142 -14.06 3.49 -35.25
CA ILE A 142 -13.93 4.52 -34.20
C ILE A 142 -15.23 4.62 -33.39
N ASN A 143 -16.38 4.61 -34.05
CA ASN A 143 -17.68 4.66 -33.35
C ASN A 143 -17.92 3.41 -32.50
N GLN A 144 -17.55 2.22 -32.99
CA GLN A 144 -17.63 0.99 -32.20
C GLN A 144 -16.73 1.06 -30.96
N ARG A 145 -15.47 1.49 -31.11
CA ARG A 145 -14.55 1.67 -29.98
C ARG A 145 -15.08 2.66 -28.96
N ARG A 146 -15.54 3.84 -29.40
CA ARG A 146 -16.14 4.85 -28.51
C ARG A 146 -17.35 4.31 -27.76
N LYS A 147 -18.18 3.49 -28.40
CA LYS A 147 -19.33 2.87 -27.75
C LYS A 147 -18.88 1.87 -26.67
N ALA A 148 -17.93 1.00 -26.98
CA ALA A 148 -17.38 0.04 -26.02
C ALA A 148 -16.68 0.75 -24.84
N GLU A 149 -15.91 1.80 -25.10
CA GLU A 149 -15.27 2.63 -24.06
C GLU A 149 -16.30 3.31 -23.16
N ALA A 150 -17.41 3.80 -23.71
CA ALA A 150 -18.49 4.40 -22.93
C ALA A 150 -19.19 3.38 -22.04
N GLU A 151 -19.49 2.19 -22.58
CA GLU A 151 -20.10 1.09 -21.81
C GLU A 151 -19.18 0.63 -20.66
N LEU A 152 -17.87 0.50 -20.92
CA LEU A 152 -16.88 0.17 -19.89
C LEU A 152 -16.75 1.27 -18.83
N ALA A 153 -16.75 2.54 -19.23
CA ALA A 153 -16.70 3.66 -18.30
C ALA A 153 -17.96 3.72 -17.42
N GLU A 154 -19.13 3.46 -17.98
CA GLU A 154 -20.39 3.38 -17.24
C GLU A 154 -20.38 2.22 -16.25
N PHE A 155 -19.93 1.03 -16.66
CA PHE A 155 -19.74 -0.12 -15.78
C PHE A 155 -18.79 0.20 -14.63
N ASN A 156 -17.63 0.77 -14.92
CA ASN A 156 -16.64 1.14 -13.90
C ASN A 156 -17.20 2.16 -12.90
N ARG A 157 -17.95 3.16 -13.38
CA ARG A 157 -18.65 4.12 -12.50
C ARG A 157 -19.66 3.43 -11.60
N ALA A 158 -20.49 2.55 -12.15
CA ALA A 158 -21.49 1.81 -11.38
C ALA A 158 -20.85 0.89 -10.34
N PHE A 159 -19.77 0.19 -10.71
CA PHE A 159 -19.02 -0.69 -9.82
C PHE A 159 -18.42 0.08 -8.64
N VAL A 160 -17.70 1.17 -8.91
CA VAL A 160 -17.10 2.01 -7.86
C VAL A 160 -18.18 2.61 -6.97
N PHE A 161 -19.28 3.10 -7.55
CA PHE A 161 -20.40 3.64 -6.79
C PHE A 161 -21.04 2.60 -5.88
N ASN A 162 -21.27 1.38 -6.37
CA ASN A 162 -21.83 0.29 -5.56
C ASN A 162 -20.90 -0.06 -4.39
N ARG A 163 -19.59 -0.14 -4.63
CA ARG A 163 -18.58 -0.40 -3.60
C ARG A 163 -18.57 0.72 -2.54
N TYR A 164 -18.67 1.97 -2.97
CA TYR A 164 -18.78 3.12 -2.06
C TYR A 164 -20.05 3.05 -1.21
N GLN A 165 -21.21 2.73 -1.79
CA GLN A 165 -22.46 2.59 -1.02
C GLN A 165 -22.36 1.48 0.04
N LYS A 166 -21.75 0.33 -0.31
CA LYS A 166 -21.50 -0.75 0.66
C LYS A 166 -20.57 -0.31 1.79
N TRP A 167 -19.47 0.38 1.46
CA TRP A 167 -18.56 0.93 2.47
C TRP A 167 -19.27 1.94 3.37
N LYS A 168 -20.04 2.86 2.80
CA LYS A 168 -20.81 3.87 3.54
C LYS A 168 -21.82 3.24 4.49
N ALA A 169 -22.50 2.17 4.07
CA ALA A 169 -23.42 1.43 4.93
C ALA A 169 -22.69 0.74 6.09
N ARG A 170 -21.52 0.14 5.84
CA ARG A 170 -20.67 -0.45 6.89
C ARG A 170 -20.17 0.62 7.87
N GLU A 171 -19.71 1.75 7.38
CA GLU A 171 -19.27 2.87 8.20
C GLU A 171 -20.39 3.38 9.12
N LEU A 172 -21.60 3.54 8.59
CA LEU A 172 -22.76 3.91 9.39
C LEU A 172 -23.08 2.86 10.47
N ASN A 173 -23.02 1.57 10.11
CA ASN A 173 -23.23 0.48 11.05
C ASN A 173 -22.16 0.46 12.16
N SER A 174 -20.89 0.62 11.81
CA SER A 174 -19.79 0.73 12.78
C SER A 174 -19.98 1.89 13.74
N ARG A 175 -20.36 3.08 13.24
CA ARG A 175 -20.67 4.24 14.09
C ARG A 175 -21.81 3.95 15.06
N GLN A 176 -22.85 3.28 14.60
CA GLN A 176 -23.97 2.89 15.45
C GLN A 176 -23.55 1.89 16.53
N ILE A 177 -22.72 0.91 16.19
CA ILE A 177 -22.18 -0.07 17.16
C ILE A 177 -21.35 0.64 18.22
N ILE A 178 -20.44 1.54 17.82
CA ILE A 178 -19.61 2.32 18.75
C ILE A 178 -20.51 3.14 19.69
N PHE A 179 -21.51 3.83 19.15
CA PHE A 179 -22.47 4.57 19.96
C PHE A 179 -23.22 3.66 20.95
N ASN A 180 -23.67 2.49 20.52
CA ASN A 180 -24.35 1.54 21.39
C ASN A 180 -23.43 0.99 22.49
N LEU A 181 -22.15 0.75 22.18
CA LEU A 181 -21.16 0.31 23.16
C LEU A 181 -20.87 1.41 24.19
N GLN A 182 -20.70 2.65 23.75
CA GLN A 182 -20.50 3.80 24.65
C GLN A 182 -21.70 4.02 25.58
N ASN A 183 -22.90 3.79 25.08
CA ASN A 183 -24.13 3.93 25.86
C ASN A 183 -24.56 2.65 26.59
N ASN A 184 -23.71 1.61 26.62
CA ASN A 184 -24.02 0.38 27.36
C ASN A 184 -23.75 0.59 28.86
N PRO A 185 -24.80 0.65 29.72
CA PRO A 185 -24.63 0.87 31.15
C PRO A 185 -23.83 -0.23 31.86
N LEU A 186 -23.69 -1.41 31.24
CA LEU A 186 -22.91 -2.51 31.82
C LEU A 186 -21.40 -2.25 31.82
N LEU A 187 -20.86 -1.46 30.89
CA LEU A 187 -19.40 -1.22 30.84
C LEU A 187 -18.91 -0.29 31.96
N GLY A 188 -19.70 0.73 32.34
CA GLY A 188 -19.42 1.57 33.52
C GLY A 188 -19.71 0.87 34.85
N ASN A 189 -20.72 0.00 34.88
CA ASN A 189 -21.16 -0.68 36.11
C ASN A 189 -20.42 -1.99 36.38
N MET A 190 -19.65 -2.55 35.44
CA MET A 190 -18.98 -3.85 35.65
C MET A 190 -17.82 -3.77 36.63
N ALA A 191 -17.03 -2.68 36.61
CA ALA A 191 -15.96 -2.48 37.59
C ALA A 191 -16.55 -2.30 39.01
N GLU A 192 -17.59 -1.48 39.15
CA GLU A 192 -18.31 -1.33 40.41
C GLU A 192 -18.92 -2.66 40.86
N ALA A 193 -19.66 -3.36 40.00
CA ALA A 193 -20.29 -4.65 40.31
C ALA A 193 -19.28 -5.75 40.68
N ARG A 194 -18.06 -5.72 40.16
CA ARG A 194 -16.97 -6.64 40.55
C ARG A 194 -16.43 -6.35 41.95
N ARG A 195 -16.41 -5.08 42.37
CA ARG A 195 -15.92 -4.63 43.69
C ARG A 195 -16.95 -4.79 44.79
N GLN A 196 -18.24 -4.59 44.48
CA GLN A 196 -19.33 -4.57 45.46
C GLN A 196 -19.34 -5.77 46.43
N PRO A 197 -19.19 -7.04 45.98
CA PRO A 197 -19.18 -8.18 46.90
C PRO A 197 -18.03 -8.14 47.92
N LEU A 198 -16.87 -7.66 47.50
CA LEU A 198 -15.71 -7.50 48.37
C LEU A 198 -15.94 -6.34 49.35
N TYR A 199 -16.51 -5.23 48.88
CA TYR A 199 -16.87 -4.10 49.74
C TYR A 199 -17.89 -4.48 50.80
N ASP A 200 -18.97 -5.16 50.42
CA ASP A 200 -19.98 -5.65 51.38
C ASP A 200 -19.36 -6.54 52.45
N SER A 201 -18.42 -7.40 52.05
CA SER A 201 -17.68 -8.28 52.96
C SER A 201 -16.79 -7.49 53.91
N ILE A 202 -16.00 -6.54 53.39
CA ILE A 202 -15.12 -5.67 54.19
C ILE A 202 -15.95 -4.79 55.14
N GLU A 203 -17.01 -4.14 54.66
CA GLU A 203 -17.90 -3.30 55.46
C GLU A 203 -18.53 -4.11 56.60
N THR A 204 -19.00 -5.32 56.30
CA THR A 204 -19.55 -6.23 57.32
C THR A 204 -18.51 -6.56 58.40
N ILE A 205 -17.25 -6.82 58.02
CA ILE A 205 -16.17 -7.09 58.98
C ILE A 205 -15.81 -5.83 59.78
N PHE A 206 -15.65 -4.70 59.10
CA PHE A 206 -15.30 -3.40 59.66
C PHE A 206 -16.36 -2.89 60.63
N SER A 207 -17.64 -3.18 60.41
CA SER A 207 -18.75 -2.81 61.30
C SER A 207 -18.62 -3.38 62.72
N LYS A 208 -17.92 -4.52 62.87
CA LYS A 208 -17.70 -5.18 64.18
C LYS A 208 -16.71 -4.44 65.06
N HIS A 209 -15.90 -3.54 64.48
CA HIS A 209 -14.93 -2.75 65.22
C HIS A 209 -15.52 -1.39 65.58
N GLU A 210 -15.22 -0.88 66.77
CA GLU A 210 -15.62 0.47 67.17
C GLU A 210 -14.90 1.54 66.32
N GLN A 211 -15.52 2.71 66.17
CA GLN A 211 -14.87 3.85 65.51
C GLN A 211 -13.65 4.32 66.31
N TYR A 212 -12.62 4.75 65.59
CA TYR A 212 -11.42 5.31 66.19
C TYR A 212 -11.66 6.74 66.65
N THR A 213 -11.64 6.96 67.95
CA THR A 213 -11.76 8.26 68.62
C THR A 213 -10.49 8.65 69.39
N GLY A 214 -9.42 7.85 69.25
CA GLY A 214 -8.14 8.02 69.95
C GLY A 214 -8.02 7.19 71.23
N GLN A 215 -8.74 6.08 71.30
CA GLN A 215 -8.76 5.16 72.44
C GLN A 215 -7.44 4.41 72.65
N GLU A 216 -6.63 4.25 71.60
CA GLU A 216 -5.35 3.52 71.62
C GLU A 216 -4.42 4.13 70.55
N PRO A 217 -3.13 3.73 70.50
CA PRO A 217 -2.22 4.20 69.46
C PRO A 217 -2.74 3.88 68.04
N PRO A 218 -2.55 4.78 67.06
CA PRO A 218 -3.04 4.59 65.69
C PRO A 218 -2.58 3.30 65.02
N ASP A 219 -1.34 2.87 65.28
CA ASP A 219 -0.77 1.69 64.65
C ASP A 219 -1.49 0.42 65.09
N ASP A 220 -1.62 0.23 66.40
CA ASP A 220 -2.30 -0.93 66.98
C ASP A 220 -3.74 -1.04 66.48
N TYR A 221 -4.44 0.09 66.39
CA TYR A 221 -5.80 0.14 65.85
C TYR A 221 -5.83 -0.25 64.37
N LEU A 222 -5.00 0.39 63.52
CA LEU A 222 -4.99 0.15 62.08
C LEU A 222 -4.56 -1.28 61.74
N ASP A 223 -3.57 -1.82 62.45
CA ASP A 223 -3.12 -3.20 62.28
C ASP A 223 -4.21 -4.18 62.69
N ARG A 224 -4.92 -3.93 63.80
CA ARG A 224 -6.07 -4.77 64.19
C ARG A 224 -7.20 -4.75 63.17
N ILE A 225 -7.53 -3.58 62.63
CA ILE A 225 -8.56 -3.43 61.59
C ILE A 225 -8.13 -4.16 60.32
N TRP A 226 -6.90 -3.93 59.84
CA TRP A 226 -6.43 -4.53 58.60
C TRP A 226 -6.29 -6.05 58.72
N ASN A 227 -5.78 -6.55 59.85
CA ASN A 227 -5.66 -7.99 60.11
C ASN A 227 -7.01 -8.72 60.13
N SER A 228 -8.12 -8.02 60.41
CA SER A 228 -9.47 -8.61 60.36
C SER A 228 -9.89 -9.05 58.94
N ILE A 229 -9.28 -8.46 57.90
CA ILE A 229 -9.60 -8.73 56.49
C ILE A 229 -8.47 -9.44 55.74
N THR A 230 -7.38 -9.85 56.38
CA THR A 230 -6.25 -10.55 55.73
C THR A 230 -6.68 -11.82 54.99
N HIS A 231 -7.71 -12.53 55.46
CA HIS A 231 -8.25 -13.69 54.76
C HIS A 231 -8.88 -13.37 53.38
N LEU A 232 -9.18 -12.09 53.11
CA LEU A 232 -9.67 -11.60 51.82
C LEU A 232 -8.54 -11.16 50.88
N GLU A 233 -7.28 -11.25 51.30
CA GLU A 233 -6.11 -10.83 50.51
C GLU A 233 -6.06 -11.46 49.12
N PRO A 234 -6.34 -12.77 48.92
CA PRO A 234 -6.41 -13.34 47.58
C PRO A 234 -7.43 -12.65 46.67
N ASN A 235 -8.58 -12.24 47.21
CA ASN A 235 -9.62 -11.54 46.47
C ASN A 235 -9.22 -10.09 46.15
N MET A 236 -8.55 -9.42 47.10
CA MET A 236 -7.99 -8.08 46.92
C MET A 236 -6.93 -8.07 45.81
N THR A 237 -5.98 -8.99 45.86
CA THR A 237 -4.91 -9.14 44.86
C THR A 237 -5.46 -9.53 43.48
N ALA A 238 -6.49 -10.39 43.43
CA ALA A 238 -7.15 -10.74 42.18
C ALA A 238 -7.76 -9.51 41.49
N LEU A 239 -8.40 -8.61 42.24
CA LEU A 239 -8.92 -7.35 41.69
C LEU A 239 -7.82 -6.37 41.30
N GLU A 240 -6.75 -6.25 42.11
CA GLU A 240 -5.58 -5.41 41.79
C GLU A 240 -4.92 -5.80 40.47
N THR A 241 -4.85 -7.11 40.20
CA THR A 241 -4.17 -7.65 39.00
C THR A 241 -5.10 -7.67 37.79
N ALA A 242 -6.40 -7.92 37.99
CA ALA A 242 -7.35 -8.08 36.89
C ALA A 242 -7.52 -6.79 36.06
N ASN A 243 -7.62 -5.61 36.69
CA ASN A 243 -7.66 -4.33 35.98
C ASN A 243 -7.05 -3.20 36.84
N ALA A 244 -6.35 -2.28 36.16
CA ALA A 244 -5.80 -1.09 36.81
C ALA A 244 -6.90 -0.24 37.45
N GLY A 245 -6.82 -0.04 38.77
CA GLY A 245 -7.71 0.84 39.53
C GLY A 245 -8.89 0.15 40.24
N ASP A 246 -9.06 -1.16 40.11
CA ASP A 246 -10.16 -1.89 40.76
C ASP A 246 -9.99 -1.96 42.29
N PHE A 247 -8.77 -2.10 42.82
CA PHE A 247 -8.52 -2.12 44.28
C PHE A 247 -7.17 -1.49 44.68
N ASN A 248 -6.98 -0.20 44.38
CA ASN A 248 -5.71 0.51 44.61
C ASN A 248 -5.58 1.08 46.05
N ASP A 249 -4.43 1.68 46.35
CA ASP A 249 -4.16 2.29 47.67
C ASP A 249 -5.15 3.41 48.06
N ALA A 250 -5.71 4.13 47.08
CA ALA A 250 -6.73 5.16 47.37
C ALA A 250 -8.02 4.53 47.89
N ILE A 251 -8.42 3.38 47.35
CA ILE A 251 -9.56 2.60 47.84
C ILE A 251 -9.28 2.06 49.25
N LYS A 252 -8.10 1.46 49.47
CA LYS A 252 -7.68 0.97 50.79
C LYS A 252 -7.68 2.09 51.84
N CYS A 253 -7.16 3.26 51.47
CA CYS A 253 -7.15 4.45 52.32
C CYS A 253 -8.60 4.92 52.61
N GLY A 254 -9.47 4.94 51.61
CA GLY A 254 -10.88 5.28 51.76
C GLY A 254 -11.61 4.36 52.74
N LEU A 255 -11.42 3.05 52.62
CA LEU A 255 -11.98 2.05 53.54
C LEU A 255 -11.53 2.30 54.98
N LEU A 256 -10.23 2.54 55.21
CA LEU A 256 -9.71 2.84 56.56
C LEU A 256 -10.26 4.16 57.12
N LYS A 257 -10.45 5.19 56.29
CA LYS A 257 -11.07 6.46 56.72
C LYS A 257 -12.49 6.28 57.25
N THR A 258 -13.26 5.30 56.76
CA THR A 258 -14.62 5.02 57.28
C THR A 258 -14.63 4.60 58.75
N LYS A 259 -13.50 4.11 59.27
CA LYS A 259 -13.35 3.70 60.67
C LYS A 259 -12.97 4.83 61.61
N LEU A 260 -12.64 6.00 61.10
CA LEU A 260 -12.29 7.15 61.92
C LEU A 260 -13.55 7.86 62.42
N GLY A 261 -13.49 8.40 63.64
CA GLY A 261 -14.60 9.08 64.27
C GLY A 261 -14.15 10.21 65.20
N GLY A 262 -15.12 10.97 65.69
CA GLY A 262 -14.89 12.07 66.63
C GLY A 262 -13.87 13.10 66.11
N LYS A 263 -12.81 13.35 66.90
CA LYS A 263 -11.78 14.36 66.61
C LYS A 263 -10.87 14.03 65.42
N TYR A 264 -10.96 12.82 64.86
CA TYR A 264 -10.21 12.43 63.66
C TYR A 264 -11.02 12.68 62.36
N LEU A 265 -12.20 13.30 62.48
CA LEU A 265 -12.98 13.78 61.34
C LEU A 265 -13.13 15.31 61.38
N PRO A 266 -13.08 15.99 60.22
CA PRO A 266 -12.79 15.43 58.91
C PRO A 266 -11.30 15.11 58.71
N VAL A 267 -10.98 14.02 57.99
CA VAL A 267 -9.60 13.75 57.57
C VAL A 267 -9.22 14.78 56.50
N PRO A 268 -8.16 15.57 56.69
CA PRO A 268 -7.75 16.57 55.71
C PRO A 268 -7.27 15.92 54.41
N ALA A 269 -7.40 16.63 53.29
CA ALA A 269 -6.94 16.12 52.00
C ALA A 269 -5.41 15.99 51.94
N ASN A 270 -4.70 16.93 52.57
CA ASN A 270 -3.25 16.93 52.71
C ASN A 270 -2.87 16.88 54.20
N ASP A 271 -1.77 16.21 54.53
CA ASP A 271 -1.26 16.14 55.90
C ASP A 271 -0.82 17.55 56.37
N PRO A 272 -1.50 18.14 57.37
CA PRO A 272 -1.16 19.47 57.89
C PRO A 272 0.16 19.49 58.68
N TYR A 273 0.73 18.32 59.00
CA TYR A 273 1.93 18.20 59.81
C TYR A 273 3.17 17.90 58.97
N ASN A 274 3.06 16.96 58.02
CA ASN A 274 4.20 16.51 57.21
C ASN A 274 4.10 16.90 55.73
N GLY A 275 2.97 17.46 55.29
CA GLY A 275 2.70 17.74 53.89
C GLY A 275 2.39 16.50 53.04
N GLY A 276 1.83 16.71 51.84
CA GLY A 276 1.46 15.64 50.91
C GLY A 276 0.02 15.14 51.07
N ALA A 277 -0.48 14.43 50.06
CA ALA A 277 -1.87 13.94 50.01
C ALA A 277 -2.07 12.70 50.89
N ILE A 278 -3.18 12.65 51.63
CA ILE A 278 -3.58 11.49 52.43
C ILE A 278 -4.41 10.55 51.56
N ASN A 279 -3.76 9.82 50.65
CA ASN A 279 -4.40 8.96 49.66
C ASN A 279 -3.89 7.50 49.68
N THR A 280 -3.08 7.12 50.66
CA THR A 280 -2.58 5.74 50.84
C THR A 280 -2.71 5.33 52.31
N PRO A 281 -2.75 4.01 52.63
CA PRO A 281 -2.73 3.56 54.02
C PRO A 281 -1.53 4.09 54.82
N ALA A 282 -0.35 4.19 54.19
CA ALA A 282 0.87 4.69 54.82
C ALA A 282 0.80 6.18 55.16
N THR A 283 0.29 7.01 54.24
CA THR A 283 0.11 8.46 54.48
C THR A 283 -0.97 8.71 55.53
N LEU A 284 -2.04 7.92 55.55
CA LEU A 284 -3.07 7.96 56.60
C LEU A 284 -2.49 7.63 57.98
N ARG A 285 -1.70 6.56 58.08
CA ARG A 285 -1.05 6.15 59.34
C ARG A 285 -0.15 7.25 59.88
N THR A 286 0.67 7.86 59.02
CA THR A 286 1.59 8.95 59.39
C THR A 286 0.85 10.17 59.93
N TRP A 287 -0.22 10.57 59.25
CA TRP A 287 -1.08 11.64 59.73
C TRP A 287 -1.76 11.31 61.06
N MET A 288 -2.30 10.10 61.22
CA MET A 288 -2.94 9.68 62.47
C MET A 288 -1.98 9.67 63.66
N ARG A 289 -0.71 9.26 63.48
CA ARG A 289 0.34 9.35 64.51
C ARG A 289 0.55 10.78 64.98
N SER A 290 0.78 11.68 64.03
CA SER A 290 1.00 13.11 64.30
C SER A 290 -0.22 13.76 64.97
N HIS A 291 -1.42 13.40 64.51
CA HIS A 291 -2.67 13.90 65.06
C HIS A 291 -2.94 13.36 66.48
N TYR A 292 -2.73 12.06 66.71
CA TYR A 292 -2.88 11.42 68.01
C TYR A 292 -1.93 12.01 69.05
N GLN A 293 -0.67 12.25 68.67
CA GLN A 293 0.31 12.85 69.56
C GLN A 293 -0.13 14.24 70.02
N ARG A 294 -0.58 15.10 69.09
CA ARG A 294 -1.03 16.46 69.42
C ARG A 294 -2.30 16.48 70.28
N GLU A 295 -3.25 15.62 69.97
CA GLU A 295 -4.57 15.60 70.62
C GLU A 295 -4.62 14.84 71.94
N THR A 296 -3.66 13.96 72.22
CA THR A 296 -3.66 13.10 73.42
C THR A 296 -2.46 13.35 74.33
N ILE A 297 -1.29 13.71 73.77
CA ILE A 297 -0.02 13.84 74.51
C ILE A 297 0.39 15.32 74.64
N GLY A 298 0.05 16.14 73.64
CA GLY A 298 0.42 17.55 73.54
C GLY A 298 1.45 17.78 72.43
N SER A 299 2.03 18.99 72.37
CA SER A 299 3.10 19.27 71.41
C SER A 299 4.31 18.35 71.64
N TRP A 300 5.13 18.13 70.60
CA TRP A 300 6.39 17.38 70.70
C TRP A 300 7.25 17.83 71.89
N GLN A 301 7.28 19.14 72.19
CA GLN A 301 8.00 19.69 73.34
C GLN A 301 7.49 19.16 74.68
N VAL A 302 6.18 19.01 74.84
CA VAL A 302 5.57 18.45 76.05
C VAL A 302 5.81 16.95 76.15
N ALA A 303 5.72 16.22 75.01
CA ALA A 303 6.04 14.79 74.96
C ALA A 303 7.50 14.53 75.35
N PHE A 304 8.44 15.31 74.79
CA PHE A 304 9.86 15.25 75.12
C PHE A 304 10.12 15.63 76.58
N GLN A 305 9.48 16.67 77.10
CA GLN A 305 9.60 17.05 78.51
C GLN A 305 9.12 15.92 79.43
N ARG A 306 7.97 15.29 79.14
CA ARG A 306 7.47 14.14 79.89
C ARG A 306 8.41 12.95 79.79
N LEU A 307 8.93 12.68 78.58
CA LEU A 307 9.90 11.60 78.36
C LEU A 307 11.11 11.78 79.27
N THR A 308 11.72 12.97 79.34
CA THR A 308 12.89 13.21 80.22
C THR A 308 12.62 13.07 81.72
N GLN A 309 11.36 13.13 82.14
CA GLN A 309 10.95 12.99 83.54
C GLN A 309 10.57 11.55 83.90
N GLU A 310 10.35 10.70 82.90
CA GLU A 310 10.03 9.29 83.11
C GLU A 310 11.24 8.52 83.64
N LYS A 311 10.94 7.49 84.43
CA LYS A 311 11.94 6.55 84.96
C LYS A 311 11.35 5.15 84.96
N PHE A 312 12.23 4.16 84.85
CA PHE A 312 11.87 2.78 85.09
C PHE A 312 11.65 2.59 86.59
N LEU A 313 10.41 2.35 87.01
CA LEU A 313 10.06 2.22 88.41
C LEU A 313 10.41 0.82 88.93
N PRO A 314 10.69 0.64 90.23
CA PRO A 314 10.97 -0.68 90.80
C PRO A 314 9.82 -1.70 90.64
N THR A 315 8.60 -1.22 90.40
CA THR A 315 7.40 -2.03 90.17
C THR A 315 7.08 -2.26 88.69
N ASP A 316 7.80 -1.60 87.77
CA ASP A 316 7.56 -1.76 86.34
C ASP A 316 8.09 -3.12 85.86
N SER A 317 7.34 -3.76 84.96
CA SER A 317 7.90 -4.73 84.01
C SER A 317 8.31 -3.98 82.73
N PRO A 318 9.21 -4.57 81.90
CA PRO A 318 9.52 -4.01 80.59
C PRO A 318 8.27 -3.69 79.76
N ASP A 319 7.25 -4.56 79.76
CA ASP A 319 6.01 -4.32 79.02
C ASP A 319 5.18 -3.16 79.59
N THR A 320 5.13 -3.02 80.92
CA THR A 320 4.39 -1.92 81.57
C THR A 320 5.09 -0.58 81.32
N TYR A 321 6.43 -0.58 81.37
CA TYR A 321 7.24 0.58 81.05
C TYR A 321 7.12 0.96 79.57
N GLU A 322 7.28 0.00 78.66
CA GLU A 322 7.12 0.21 77.21
C GLU A 322 5.75 0.80 76.88
N LYS A 323 4.68 0.29 77.48
CA LYS A 323 3.33 0.82 77.29
C LYS A 323 3.18 2.28 77.73
N ARG A 324 3.91 2.73 78.74
CA ARG A 324 3.90 4.12 79.22
C ARG A 324 4.74 5.04 78.35
N ILE A 325 5.89 4.55 77.88
CA ILE A 325 6.88 5.35 77.15
C ILE A 325 6.61 5.41 75.65
N ARG A 326 6.14 4.32 75.04
CA ARG A 326 5.97 4.23 73.59
C ARG A 326 5.06 5.32 72.99
N PRO A 327 3.96 5.75 73.64
CA PRO A 327 3.19 6.89 73.15
C PRO A 327 4.01 8.19 73.03
N LEU A 328 4.97 8.43 73.92
CA LEU A 328 5.81 9.64 73.92
C LEU A 328 6.86 9.63 72.78
N LEU A 329 7.05 8.49 72.12
CA LEU A 329 8.06 8.27 71.08
C LEU A 329 7.48 8.17 69.67
N LEU A 330 6.17 8.39 69.48
CA LEU A 330 5.48 8.15 68.20
C LEU A 330 6.04 8.95 67.00
N GLU A 331 6.53 10.17 67.23
CA GLU A 331 7.19 11.02 66.21
C GLU A 331 8.72 10.88 66.17
N VAL A 332 9.31 10.00 66.99
CA VAL A 332 10.77 9.82 67.04
C VAL A 332 11.20 8.67 66.12
N PRO A 333 12.14 8.89 65.18
CA PRO A 333 12.69 7.80 64.38
C PRO A 333 13.37 6.74 65.26
N ASP A 334 13.20 5.47 64.91
CA ASP A 334 13.77 4.35 65.69
C ASP A 334 15.28 4.46 65.93
N GLY A 335 16.03 4.93 64.92
CA GLY A 335 17.48 5.13 64.99
C GLY A 335 17.95 6.40 65.71
N ASP A 336 17.07 7.14 66.41
CA ASP A 336 17.48 8.37 67.11
C ASP A 336 18.35 8.07 68.34
N ALA A 337 19.67 8.22 68.16
CA ALA A 337 20.67 7.93 69.19
C ALA A 337 20.50 8.79 70.46
N GLN A 338 19.94 10.00 70.34
CA GLN A 338 19.67 10.87 71.49
C GLN A 338 18.56 10.29 72.36
N THR A 339 17.44 9.89 71.76
CA THR A 339 16.33 9.23 72.45
C THR A 339 16.75 7.92 73.10
N VAL A 340 17.52 7.08 72.40
CA VAL A 340 18.07 5.85 73.00
C VAL A 340 18.97 6.19 74.21
N GLY A 341 19.72 7.29 74.15
CA GLY A 341 20.48 7.82 75.28
C GLY A 341 19.60 8.22 76.47
N PHE A 342 18.48 8.90 76.24
CA PHE A 342 17.51 9.24 77.29
C PHE A 342 16.88 7.99 77.91
N LEU A 343 16.41 7.04 77.08
CA LEU A 343 15.82 5.79 77.55
C LEU A 343 16.77 4.96 78.40
N LYS A 344 18.07 4.94 78.05
CA LYS A 344 19.11 4.35 78.91
C LYS A 344 19.14 5.02 80.27
N ASN A 345 19.11 6.35 80.33
CA ASN A 345 19.14 7.11 81.58
C ASN A 345 17.87 6.98 82.44
N HIS A 346 16.76 6.47 81.89
CA HIS A 346 15.56 6.14 82.67
C HIS A 346 15.76 4.88 83.53
N LEU A 347 16.68 3.99 83.12
CA LEU A 347 17.04 2.79 83.87
C LEU A 347 17.93 3.14 85.05
N SER A 348 17.86 2.34 86.12
CA SER A 348 18.68 2.50 87.33
C SER A 348 19.35 1.18 87.72
N GLY A 349 20.51 1.25 88.36
CA GLY A 349 21.24 0.09 88.88
C GLY A 349 21.79 -0.85 87.79
N ASP A 350 21.62 -2.15 87.98
CA ASP A 350 22.19 -3.19 87.10
C ASP A 350 21.65 -3.09 85.66
N LEU A 351 20.36 -2.76 85.49
CA LEU A 351 19.73 -2.62 84.18
C LEU A 351 20.37 -1.51 83.33
N TYR A 352 20.75 -0.39 83.96
CA TYR A 352 21.49 0.67 83.28
C TYR A 352 22.86 0.16 82.79
N THR A 353 23.56 -0.58 83.64
CA THR A 353 24.91 -1.07 83.38
C THR A 353 24.92 -2.11 82.27
N TRP A 354 23.95 -3.03 82.28
CA TRP A 354 23.81 -4.05 81.24
C TRP A 354 23.37 -3.44 79.90
N MET A 355 22.42 -2.50 79.92
CA MET A 355 21.97 -1.80 78.72
C MET A 355 23.07 -0.94 78.07
N ARG A 356 23.99 -0.42 78.88
CA ARG A 356 25.22 0.25 78.40
C ARG A 356 26.16 -0.70 77.67
N ALA A 357 26.25 -1.96 78.08
CA ALA A 357 27.14 -2.95 77.47
C ALA A 357 26.61 -3.48 76.13
N VAL A 358 25.29 -3.68 76.02
CA VAL A 358 24.65 -4.21 74.80
C VAL A 358 24.55 -3.17 73.68
N ALA A 359 24.48 -1.88 74.03
CA ALA A 359 24.46 -0.77 73.08
C ALA A 359 23.41 -0.93 71.96
N PRO A 360 22.10 -0.90 72.29
CA PRO A 360 21.03 -1.08 71.30
C PRO A 360 21.10 -0.04 70.17
N ALA A 361 20.86 -0.52 68.95
CA ALA A 361 20.97 0.25 67.71
C ALA A 361 19.76 1.19 67.45
N GLY A 362 18.67 1.04 68.20
CA GLY A 362 17.43 1.81 68.04
C GLY A 362 16.50 1.67 69.25
N ILE A 363 15.36 2.36 69.20
CA ILE A 363 14.32 2.38 70.24
C ILE A 363 13.68 0.99 70.39
N ASP A 364 13.35 0.33 69.29
CA ASP A 364 12.75 -1.00 69.28
C ASP A 364 13.75 -2.03 69.83
N ALA A 365 15.01 -1.96 69.38
CA ALA A 365 16.10 -2.79 69.91
C ALA A 365 16.31 -2.57 71.42
N PHE A 366 16.18 -1.32 71.90
CA PHE A 366 16.28 -1.04 73.34
C PHE A 366 15.20 -1.77 74.14
N PHE A 367 13.93 -1.77 73.70
CA PHE A 367 12.86 -2.47 74.40
C PHE A 367 13.01 -3.99 74.32
N THR A 368 13.47 -4.53 73.19
CA THR A 368 13.80 -5.97 73.06
C THR A 368 14.88 -6.38 74.06
N GLU A 369 15.99 -5.63 74.11
CA GLU A 369 17.09 -5.94 75.02
C GLU A 369 16.69 -5.75 76.48
N LEU A 370 15.83 -4.77 76.78
CA LEU A 370 15.32 -4.56 78.14
C LEU A 370 14.50 -5.77 78.61
N LYS A 371 13.70 -6.37 77.71
CA LYS A 371 12.96 -7.61 78.00
C LYS A 371 13.89 -8.78 78.24
N ASN A 372 14.89 -8.96 77.37
CA ASN A 372 15.88 -10.04 77.51
C ASN A 372 16.64 -9.95 78.85
N MET A 373 17.17 -8.76 79.17
CA MET A 373 17.86 -8.50 80.44
C MET A 373 16.96 -8.71 81.67
N TRP A 374 15.69 -8.35 81.57
CA TRP A 374 14.72 -8.55 82.65
C TRP A 374 14.42 -10.04 82.89
N LEU A 375 14.32 -10.83 81.82
CA LEU A 375 14.17 -12.29 81.91
C LEU A 375 15.40 -12.95 82.52
N GLU A 376 16.61 -12.50 82.18
CA GLU A 376 17.86 -13.00 82.77
C GLU A 376 18.02 -12.62 84.25
N ARG A 377 17.51 -11.47 84.69
CA ARG A 377 17.58 -10.98 86.07
C ARG A 377 16.64 -11.70 87.04
N ASN A 378 15.51 -12.23 86.56
CA ASN A 378 14.47 -12.84 87.38
C ASN A 378 14.47 -14.38 87.23
N PRO A 379 15.31 -15.13 87.96
CA PRO A 379 15.25 -16.59 87.94
C PRO A 379 14.06 -17.19 88.71
N SER A 380 13.16 -16.40 89.30
CA SER A 380 12.14 -16.89 90.26
C SER A 380 10.68 -16.97 89.76
N VAL A 381 10.46 -17.12 88.45
CA VAL A 381 9.18 -17.67 87.94
C VAL A 381 9.44 -18.80 86.94
N SER A 382 10.32 -19.73 87.29
CA SER A 382 10.25 -21.10 86.78
C SER A 382 11.03 -22.06 87.69
N SER A 383 10.28 -22.80 88.51
CA SER A 383 10.60 -24.07 89.17
C SER A 383 11.88 -24.24 90.01
N ASN A 384 11.68 -24.45 91.31
CA ASN A 384 12.37 -25.40 92.20
C ASN A 384 13.91 -25.51 92.16
N GLY A 385 14.54 -24.85 93.14
CA GLY A 385 15.55 -25.42 94.05
C GLY A 385 16.85 -25.99 93.48
N ALA A 386 17.94 -25.23 93.60
CA ALA A 386 19.20 -25.70 94.20
C ALA A 386 20.18 -24.51 94.40
N SER A 387 20.75 -24.46 95.60
CA SER A 387 21.65 -23.43 96.10
C SER A 387 23.03 -23.44 95.44
N TYR A 388 23.60 -22.25 95.26
CA TYR A 388 25.00 -22.05 94.89
C TYR A 388 25.92 -22.29 96.10
N SER A 389 26.99 -23.06 95.92
CA SER A 389 28.17 -23.07 96.79
C SER A 389 29.43 -23.05 95.93
N GLN A 390 30.39 -22.24 96.33
CA GLN A 390 31.57 -21.78 95.57
C GLN A 390 32.70 -22.82 95.41
N LEU A 391 33.26 -22.86 94.17
CA LEU A 391 34.67 -22.97 93.70
C LEU A 391 35.52 -24.21 94.09
N PRO A 392 36.48 -24.72 93.27
CA PRO A 392 37.36 -24.00 92.32
C PRO A 392 37.66 -24.70 90.96
N ILE A 393 38.48 -24.00 90.15
CA ILE A 393 38.89 -24.23 88.75
C ILE A 393 39.87 -25.41 88.58
N GLU A 394 39.60 -26.33 87.62
CA GLU A 394 40.58 -26.91 86.66
C GLU A 394 39.82 -27.57 85.47
N PRO A 395 40.43 -27.67 84.27
CA PRO A 395 39.71 -27.61 82.98
C PRO A 395 39.32 -28.98 82.40
N LEU A 396 38.30 -28.97 81.52
CA LEU A 396 38.05 -29.83 80.32
C LEU A 396 36.53 -30.01 80.08
N PRO A 397 36.01 -30.20 78.85
CA PRO A 397 36.47 -29.79 77.53
C PRO A 397 35.45 -28.85 76.83
N VAL A 398 35.90 -28.17 75.78
CA VAL A 398 35.07 -27.36 74.87
C VAL A 398 34.07 -28.28 74.15
N GLN A 399 32.78 -28.16 74.45
CA GLN A 399 31.72 -28.64 73.55
C GLN A 399 31.47 -27.52 72.53
N HIS A 400 31.98 -27.74 71.32
CA HIS A 400 31.73 -26.93 70.15
C HIS A 400 30.23 -26.67 69.98
N ILE A 401 29.83 -25.40 70.01
CA ILE A 401 28.64 -24.94 69.30
C ILE A 401 28.90 -25.25 67.84
N SER A 402 28.32 -26.34 67.34
CA SER A 402 28.42 -26.72 65.95
C SER A 402 27.57 -25.76 65.13
N THR A 403 28.22 -25.04 64.22
CA THR A 403 27.61 -24.43 63.03
C THR A 403 26.67 -25.41 62.33
N PRO A 404 25.63 -24.94 61.61
CA PRO A 404 24.65 -25.84 60.99
C PRO A 404 25.37 -26.75 59.99
N LYS A 405 25.42 -28.06 60.30
CA LYS A 405 25.98 -29.07 59.40
C LYS A 405 25.02 -29.28 58.24
N LYS A 406 25.59 -29.37 57.04
CA LYS A 406 24.97 -29.66 55.74
C LYS A 406 24.02 -30.88 55.74
N ASP A 407 24.10 -31.73 56.76
CA ASP A 407 23.31 -32.96 56.92
C ASP A 407 21.95 -32.75 57.62
N ASP A 408 21.75 -31.64 58.35
CA ASP A 408 20.49 -31.39 59.09
C ASP A 408 19.31 -31.10 58.14
N PHE A 409 19.60 -30.41 57.02
CA PHE A 409 18.63 -30.19 55.94
C PHE A 409 18.22 -31.51 55.28
N LYS A 410 19.17 -32.42 55.01
CA LYS A 410 18.89 -33.71 54.37
C LYS A 410 17.98 -34.60 55.21
N ILE A 411 18.19 -34.61 56.53
CA ILE A 411 17.36 -35.38 57.47
C ILE A 411 15.94 -34.81 57.55
N ARG A 412 15.78 -33.49 57.53
CA ARG A 412 14.45 -32.84 57.46
C ARG A 412 13.75 -33.10 56.13
N LEU A 413 14.46 -32.93 55.01
CA LEU A 413 13.91 -33.14 53.68
C LEU A 413 13.46 -34.59 53.45
N ALA A 414 14.25 -35.58 53.88
CA ALA A 414 13.85 -36.98 53.80
C ALA A 414 12.59 -37.30 54.62
N ARG A 415 12.42 -36.65 55.78
CA ARG A 415 11.24 -36.80 56.63
C ARG A 415 10.00 -36.17 56.00
N ASP A 416 10.11 -34.95 55.47
CA ASP A 416 8.99 -34.24 54.84
C ASP A 416 8.51 -34.93 53.56
N LEU A 417 9.42 -35.58 52.83
CA LEU A 417 9.11 -36.42 51.66
C LEU A 417 8.68 -37.86 52.01
N GLN A 418 8.60 -38.22 53.30
CA GLN A 418 8.23 -39.56 53.79
C GLN A 418 9.15 -40.69 53.27
N TYR A 419 10.42 -40.39 53.02
CA TYR A 419 11.40 -41.38 52.59
C TYR A 419 11.78 -42.31 53.75
N ALA A 420 11.48 -43.60 53.63
CA ALA A 420 11.70 -44.62 54.67
C ALA A 420 13.00 -45.44 54.48
N GLY A 421 13.82 -45.12 53.47
CA GLY A 421 15.10 -45.79 53.23
C GLY A 421 16.21 -45.28 54.17
N ILE A 422 17.11 -46.18 54.59
CA ILE A 422 18.29 -45.80 55.39
C ILE A 422 19.28 -45.10 54.45
N ALA A 423 19.34 -43.77 54.51
CA ALA A 423 20.24 -42.95 53.68
C ALA A 423 21.70 -43.35 53.92
N THR A 424 22.28 -44.09 52.97
CA THR A 424 23.68 -44.51 53.02
C THR A 424 24.54 -43.84 51.95
N ASP A 425 23.94 -43.23 50.93
CA ASP A 425 24.64 -42.39 49.95
C ASP A 425 23.73 -41.28 49.39
N ASP A 426 24.34 -40.13 49.04
CA ASP A 426 23.64 -38.94 48.56
C ASP A 426 22.94 -39.14 47.20
N ALA A 427 23.49 -39.99 46.34
CA ALA A 427 22.95 -40.21 44.99
C ALA A 427 21.61 -40.95 45.02
N THR A 428 21.43 -41.88 45.96
CA THR A 428 20.17 -42.60 46.15
C THR A 428 19.05 -41.67 46.64
N LEU A 429 19.37 -40.71 47.51
CA LEU A 429 18.39 -39.73 48.02
C LEU A 429 18.01 -38.71 46.94
N GLU A 430 18.98 -38.21 46.20
CA GLU A 430 18.76 -37.26 45.09
C GLU A 430 17.84 -37.84 44.02
N LYS A 431 18.07 -39.10 43.62
CA LYS A 431 17.21 -39.79 42.65
C LYS A 431 15.78 -39.95 43.15
N PHE A 432 15.59 -40.30 44.42
CA PHE A 432 14.26 -40.40 45.01
C PHE A 432 13.53 -39.05 45.02
N ILE A 433 14.25 -37.95 45.32
CA ILE A 433 13.67 -36.60 45.30
C ILE A 433 13.19 -36.24 43.90
N TYR A 434 14.01 -36.48 42.87
CA TYR A 434 13.62 -36.21 41.49
C TYR A 434 12.43 -37.08 41.03
N ASP A 435 12.43 -38.38 41.35
CA ASP A 435 11.34 -39.28 40.99
C ASP A 435 10.02 -38.90 41.71
N ASP A 436 10.06 -38.54 42.99
CA ASP A 436 8.85 -38.14 43.74
C ASP A 436 8.34 -36.76 43.31
N LEU A 437 9.23 -35.80 43.01
CA LEU A 437 8.85 -34.50 42.46
C LEU A 437 8.24 -34.65 41.07
N GLN A 438 8.84 -35.45 40.19
CA GLN A 438 8.31 -35.71 38.84
C GLN A 438 6.95 -36.42 38.89
N ARG A 439 6.75 -37.32 39.85
CA ARG A 439 5.46 -37.97 40.10
C ARG A 439 4.39 -37.00 40.63
N ARG A 440 4.76 -36.07 41.51
CA ARG A 440 3.83 -35.11 42.12
C ARG A 440 3.50 -33.92 41.23
N LEU A 441 4.44 -33.49 40.38
CA LEU A 441 4.29 -32.31 39.53
C LEU A 441 3.89 -32.63 38.09
N GLY A 442 3.89 -33.90 37.67
CA GLY A 442 3.48 -34.31 36.32
C GLY A 442 4.50 -33.85 35.27
N GLY A 443 5.30 -34.78 34.77
CA GLY A 443 6.48 -34.47 33.94
C GLY A 443 6.24 -33.56 32.73
N HIS A 444 6.96 -32.43 32.71
CA HIS A 444 7.70 -31.93 31.54
C HIS A 444 8.63 -30.78 31.99
N ILE A 445 9.93 -31.05 32.08
CA ILE A 445 10.95 -30.01 31.90
C ILE A 445 12.04 -30.66 31.04
N ALA A 446 12.08 -30.28 29.76
CA ALA A 446 13.22 -30.56 28.90
C ALA A 446 14.32 -29.56 29.28
N TYR A 447 15.54 -30.06 29.37
CA TYR A 447 16.75 -29.33 29.72
C TYR A 447 17.06 -28.25 28.66
N GLU A 448 17.15 -27.00 29.10
CA GLU A 448 17.90 -25.93 28.41
C GLU A 448 19.38 -26.13 28.71
N GLU A 449 20.17 -26.47 27.69
CA GLU A 449 21.58 -26.13 27.61
C GLU A 449 21.73 -25.12 26.46
N ASP A 450 22.06 -23.88 26.80
CA ASP A 450 22.85 -22.98 25.95
C ASP A 450 24.34 -23.37 26.20
N PRO A 451 25.26 -23.39 25.21
CA PRO A 451 25.60 -22.19 24.44
C PRO A 451 26.16 -22.40 23.01
N GLU A 452 26.25 -21.29 22.28
CA GLU A 452 27.30 -20.82 21.34
C GLU A 452 28.08 -21.79 20.40
N ASP A 453 28.37 -21.24 19.22
CA ASP A 453 29.27 -21.69 18.14
C ASP A 453 28.76 -22.74 17.12
N SER A 454 28.20 -22.23 16.02
CA SER A 454 28.85 -22.38 14.70
C SER A 454 28.10 -21.58 13.64
N GLU A 455 28.80 -20.59 13.08
CA GLU A 455 28.52 -19.99 11.78
C GLU A 455 28.31 -21.08 10.72
N GLU A 456 27.25 -20.99 9.91
CA GLU A 456 27.41 -21.21 8.47
C GLU A 456 26.28 -20.55 7.67
N TYR A 457 26.71 -19.75 6.70
CA TYR A 457 25.94 -19.18 5.62
C TYR A 457 25.26 -20.27 4.79
N ILE A 458 24.11 -19.96 4.17
CA ILE A 458 23.91 -20.04 2.71
C ILE A 458 22.62 -19.28 2.38
N LEU A 459 22.77 -18.27 1.53
CA LEU A 459 21.74 -17.63 0.73
C LEU A 459 21.59 -18.46 -0.54
N GLU A 460 20.40 -18.97 -0.85
CA GLU A 460 20.05 -19.33 -2.23
C GLU A 460 18.68 -18.75 -2.56
N GLU A 461 18.74 -17.72 -3.39
CA GLU A 461 17.70 -17.32 -4.32
C GLU A 461 17.48 -18.48 -5.29
N GLU A 462 16.23 -18.89 -5.51
CA GLU A 462 15.86 -19.63 -6.72
C GLU A 462 14.75 -18.85 -7.43
N GLU A 463 15.16 -18.23 -8.54
CA GLU A 463 14.33 -17.89 -9.69
C GLU A 463 13.80 -19.17 -10.33
N GLU A 464 12.53 -19.19 -10.74
CA GLU A 464 12.04 -20.09 -11.79
C GLU A 464 11.13 -19.28 -12.72
N GLU A 465 11.71 -18.76 -13.81
CA GLU A 465 11.02 -18.63 -15.10
C GLU A 465 11.14 -19.97 -15.83
N GLU A 466 10.04 -20.52 -16.35
CA GLU A 466 9.80 -20.58 -17.79
C GLU A 466 8.51 -21.37 -18.14
N ASP A 467 7.88 -20.84 -19.18
CA ASP A 467 6.77 -21.37 -19.99
C ASP A 467 7.09 -22.74 -20.60
N PRO A 468 6.08 -23.54 -20.97
CA PRO A 468 6.03 -23.85 -22.40
C PRO A 468 4.64 -23.86 -23.02
N GLU A 469 4.65 -23.38 -24.27
CA GLU A 469 3.71 -23.53 -25.36
C GLU A 469 3.01 -24.91 -25.43
N GLU A 470 1.74 -24.89 -25.85
CA GLU A 470 0.96 -25.87 -26.65
C GLU A 470 -0.54 -25.66 -26.27
N GLU A 471 -1.55 -25.70 -27.14
CA GLU A 471 -1.69 -26.29 -28.46
C GLU A 471 -2.91 -25.64 -29.13
N ILE A 472 -2.91 -25.69 -30.46
CA ILE A 472 -3.95 -25.19 -31.36
C ILE A 472 -4.98 -26.31 -31.51
N GLU A 473 -6.25 -26.06 -31.21
CA GLU A 473 -7.36 -26.89 -31.73
C GLU A 473 -8.18 -26.05 -32.71
N GLU A 474 -7.92 -26.30 -34.00
CA GLU A 474 -8.89 -26.16 -35.07
C GLU A 474 -9.92 -27.27 -34.90
N ASP A 475 -11.21 -26.94 -34.88
CA ASP A 475 -12.26 -27.90 -35.19
C ASP A 475 -13.32 -27.23 -36.08
N ASP A 476 -13.49 -27.87 -37.23
CA ASP A 476 -14.29 -27.46 -38.36
C ASP A 476 -15.81 -27.61 -38.11
N GLU A 477 -16.54 -26.61 -38.62
CA GLU A 477 -17.70 -26.75 -39.51
C GLU A 477 -18.76 -27.84 -39.21
N TYR A 478 -19.96 -27.42 -38.82
CA TYR A 478 -21.20 -27.99 -39.39
C TYR A 478 -22.31 -26.95 -39.55
N ILE A 479 -22.68 -26.81 -40.82
CA ILE A 479 -23.89 -26.20 -41.39
C ILE A 479 -25.16 -26.77 -40.74
N ASN A 480 -26.13 -25.91 -40.47
CA ASN A 480 -27.54 -26.20 -40.76
C ASN A 480 -28.22 -24.90 -41.21
N ASP A 481 -28.53 -24.90 -42.50
CA ASP A 481 -29.55 -24.06 -43.11
C ASP A 481 -30.95 -24.41 -42.56
N ASP A 482 -31.87 -23.50 -42.87
CA ASP A 482 -33.31 -23.68 -43.01
C ASP A 482 -34.24 -23.49 -41.79
N ASP A 483 -34.94 -22.35 -41.88
CA ASP A 483 -36.40 -22.24 -42.05
C ASP A 483 -37.22 -21.47 -40.99
N GLU A 484 -37.85 -20.41 -41.53
CA GLU A 484 -39.22 -19.92 -41.30
C GLU A 484 -39.78 -19.81 -39.88
N SER A 485 -39.97 -18.56 -39.41
CA SER A 485 -41.29 -17.95 -39.14
C SER A 485 -41.17 -16.50 -38.68
#